data_AF-A0A7Y7PT44-F1
#
_entry.id   AF-A0A7Y7PT44-F1
#
_cell.length_a   1.000
_cell.length_b   1.000
_cell.length_c   1.000
_cell.angle_alpha   90.00
_cell.angle_beta   90.00
_cell.angle_gamma   90.00
#
_symmetry.space_group_name_H-M   'P 1'
#
loop_
_entity.id
_entity.type
_entity.pdbx_description
1 polymer ?
#
loop_
_entity_poly.entity_id
_entity_poly.type
_entity_poly.pdbx_seq_one_letter_code
_entity_poly.pdbx_strand_id
1 'polypeptide(L)'
;KIKARTLLFDAWYSGSDNLKLIHRAGWTFFTTLKSNRLVSASKETGYQALLDVAPPPGGWSTGLEVRLNKVPFAVRLFKLVASNGDIEWVVTNNFAFTLTQQLVEATTRVRWQVEEFHRSFKQLTGAEK
;
A
#
# COMPACT_ATOMS: atom_id res chain seq x y z
N LYS A 1 -12.30 11.84 -20.57
CA LYS A 1 -10.99 11.16 -20.41
C LYS A 1 -10.52 11.37 -18.97
N ILE A 2 -10.27 10.31 -18.20
CA ILE A 2 -9.83 10.43 -16.81
C ILE A 2 -8.42 11.04 -16.81
N LYS A 3 -8.23 12.18 -16.12
CA LYS A 3 -6.95 12.88 -16.02
C LYS A 3 -6.09 12.38 -14.86
N ALA A 4 -6.71 11.80 -13.84
CA ALA A 4 -6.02 11.22 -12.70
C ALA A 4 -5.19 10.01 -13.14
N ARG A 5 -3.91 10.00 -12.77
CA ARG A 5 -2.97 8.88 -13.00
C ARG A 5 -2.52 8.21 -11.72
N THR A 6 -3.02 8.67 -10.57
CA THR A 6 -2.71 8.15 -9.25
C THR A 6 -3.97 7.57 -8.64
N LEU A 7 -3.92 6.31 -8.22
CA LEU A 7 -5.02 5.59 -7.60
C LEU A 7 -4.71 5.32 -6.13
N LEU A 8 -5.67 5.61 -5.25
CA LEU A 8 -5.63 5.27 -3.84
C LEU A 8 -6.76 4.29 -3.58
N PHE A 9 -6.45 3.11 -3.05
CA PHE A 9 -7.46 2.08 -2.78
C PHE A 9 -7.06 1.16 -1.64
N ASP A 10 -8.05 0.51 -1.03
CA ASP A 10 -7.86 -0.36 0.12
C ASP A 10 -7.28 -1.74 -0.23
N ALA A 11 -6.86 -2.47 0.81
CA ALA A 11 -6.23 -3.78 0.69
C ALA A 11 -7.13 -4.87 0.07
N TRP A 12 -8.43 -4.66 -0.04
CA TRP A 12 -9.34 -5.58 -0.72
C TRP A 12 -9.10 -5.57 -2.24
N TYR A 13 -8.63 -4.45 -2.78
CA TYR A 13 -8.25 -4.30 -4.19
C TYR A 13 -6.75 -4.50 -4.45
N SER A 14 -5.93 -4.86 -3.44
CA SER A 14 -4.48 -5.13 -3.60
C SER A 14 -4.17 -6.54 -4.15
N GLY A 15 -5.11 -7.11 -4.91
CA GLY A 15 -4.94 -8.35 -5.66
C GLY A 15 -3.86 -8.22 -6.74
N SER A 16 -3.07 -9.29 -6.97
CA SER A 16 -1.93 -9.24 -7.90
C SER A 16 -2.32 -8.84 -9.32
N ASP A 17 -3.52 -9.22 -9.77
CA ASP A 17 -3.97 -8.91 -11.13
C ASP A 17 -4.39 -7.45 -11.27
N ASN A 18 -4.99 -6.88 -10.24
CA ASN A 18 -5.31 -5.45 -10.20
C ASN A 18 -4.03 -4.61 -10.20
N LEU A 19 -3.03 -4.97 -9.38
CA LEU A 19 -1.74 -4.28 -9.36
C LEU A 19 -1.03 -4.33 -10.71
N LYS A 20 -1.04 -5.49 -11.40
CA LYS A 20 -0.50 -5.63 -12.75
C LYS A 20 -1.23 -4.74 -13.75
N LEU A 21 -2.57 -4.70 -13.69
CA LEU A 21 -3.38 -3.90 -14.60
C LEU A 21 -3.05 -2.41 -14.48
N ILE A 22 -3.03 -1.89 -13.25
CA ILE A 22 -2.73 -0.49 -12.97
C ILE A 22 -1.30 -0.14 -13.42
N HIS A 23 -0.33 -1.00 -13.11
CA HIS A 23 1.06 -0.80 -13.52
C HIS A 23 1.21 -0.81 -15.05
N ARG A 24 0.58 -1.75 -15.76
CA ARG A 24 0.60 -1.82 -17.24
C ARG A 24 -0.06 -0.61 -17.90
N ALA A 25 -1.06 -0.02 -17.25
CA ALA A 25 -1.69 1.22 -17.71
C ALA A 25 -0.79 2.46 -17.51
N GLY A 26 0.39 2.31 -16.90
CA GLY A 26 1.31 3.42 -16.60
C GLY A 26 0.79 4.34 -15.49
N TRP A 27 -0.04 3.81 -14.60
CA TRP A 27 -0.61 4.55 -13.47
C TRP A 27 0.15 4.24 -12.18
N THR A 28 0.15 5.22 -11.28
CA THR A 28 0.67 5.09 -9.93
C THR A 28 -0.42 4.60 -9.00
N PHE A 29 -0.11 3.69 -8.09
CA PHE A 29 -1.01 3.31 -7.01
C PHE A 29 -0.40 3.55 -5.62
N PHE A 30 -1.29 3.77 -4.66
CA PHE A 30 -1.02 3.65 -3.23
C PHE A 30 -2.10 2.74 -2.65
N THR A 31 -1.69 1.66 -2.00
CA THR A 31 -2.62 0.72 -1.39
C THR A 31 -2.06 0.10 -0.14
N THR A 32 -2.94 -0.41 0.71
CA THR A 32 -2.54 -1.13 1.91
C THR A 32 -2.44 -2.63 1.65
N LEU A 33 -1.63 -3.30 2.46
CA LEU A 33 -1.50 -4.75 2.43
C LEU A 33 -2.07 -5.36 3.71
N LYS A 34 -2.73 -6.51 3.55
CA LYS A 34 -3.07 -7.38 4.67
C LYS A 34 -1.79 -8.04 5.20
N SER A 35 -1.74 -8.27 6.52
CA SER A 35 -0.58 -8.86 7.21
C SER A 35 -0.16 -10.24 6.68
N ASN A 36 -1.10 -10.99 6.10
CA ASN A 36 -0.85 -12.32 5.51
C ASN A 36 -0.21 -12.28 4.11
N ARG A 37 0.18 -11.12 3.59
CA ARG A 37 0.88 -11.02 2.30
C ARG A 37 2.33 -11.47 2.43
N LEU A 38 2.77 -12.23 1.44
CA LEU A 38 4.16 -12.63 1.27
C LEU A 38 4.91 -11.59 0.44
N VAL A 39 6.04 -11.13 0.99
CA VAL A 39 6.91 -10.14 0.37
C VAL A 39 8.37 -10.61 0.42
N SER A 40 9.16 -10.16 -0.54
CA SER A 40 10.58 -10.50 -0.64
C SER A 40 11.38 -9.21 -0.78
N ALA A 41 12.26 -8.93 0.19
CA ALA A 41 13.15 -7.77 0.16
C ALA A 41 14.38 -8.04 -0.72
N SER A 42 14.83 -9.29 -0.77
CA SER A 42 15.96 -9.71 -1.60
C SER A 42 15.77 -11.17 -2.06
N LYS A 43 16.53 -11.59 -3.08
CA LYS A 43 16.44 -12.98 -3.56
C LYS A 43 16.93 -13.98 -2.50
N GLU A 44 17.88 -13.56 -1.67
CA GLU A 44 18.52 -14.36 -0.64
C GLU A 44 17.59 -14.61 0.55
N THR A 45 16.77 -13.62 0.92
CA THR A 45 15.77 -13.75 1.98
C THR A 45 14.52 -14.52 1.54
N GLY A 46 14.26 -14.58 0.23
CA GLY A 46 13.07 -15.23 -0.30
C GLY A 46 11.79 -14.50 0.08
N TYR A 47 10.67 -15.22 0.08
CA TYR A 47 9.37 -14.69 0.49
C TYR A 47 9.13 -14.92 1.98
N GLN A 48 8.85 -13.86 2.71
CA GLN A 48 8.51 -13.86 4.12
C GLN A 48 7.18 -13.15 4.37
N ALA A 49 6.59 -13.35 5.56
CA ALA A 49 5.40 -12.62 5.93
C ALA A 49 5.74 -11.14 6.11
N LEU A 50 4.76 -10.28 5.83
CA LEU A 50 4.94 -8.83 5.91
C LEU A 50 5.36 -8.35 7.30
N LEU A 51 4.95 -9.06 8.35
CA LEU A 51 5.30 -8.75 9.74
C LEU A 51 6.77 -9.05 10.07
N ASP A 52 7.39 -9.98 9.35
CA ASP A 52 8.78 -10.42 9.60
C ASP A 52 9.80 -9.56 8.85
N VAL A 53 9.35 -8.57 8.09
CA VAL A 53 10.23 -7.68 7.33
C VAL A 53 11.01 -6.78 8.28
N ALA A 54 12.32 -6.98 8.31
CA ALA A 54 13.24 -6.13 9.06
C ALA A 54 13.24 -4.69 8.52
N PRO A 55 13.40 -3.68 9.40
CA PRO A 55 13.53 -2.30 8.97
C PRO A 55 14.78 -2.11 8.10
N PRO A 56 14.70 -1.34 7.00
CA PRO A 56 15.87 -1.03 6.19
C PRO A 56 16.87 -0.12 6.95
N PRO A 57 18.13 -0.05 6.49
CA PRO A 57 19.10 0.94 6.99
C PRO A 57 18.53 2.35 6.87
N GLY A 58 18.48 3.11 7.97
CA GLY A 58 17.83 4.44 8.01
C GLY A 58 16.31 4.41 8.29
N GLY A 59 15.76 3.23 8.59
CA GLY A 59 14.36 3.04 8.98
C GLY A 59 13.36 3.26 7.84
N TRP A 60 12.08 3.34 8.17
CA TRP A 60 10.99 3.38 7.18
C TRP A 60 10.82 4.72 6.46
N SER A 61 11.68 5.70 6.74
CA SER A 61 11.59 7.09 6.24
C SER A 61 11.56 7.17 4.71
N THR A 62 12.32 6.30 4.05
CA THR A 62 12.41 6.19 2.59
C THR A 62 11.72 4.94 2.05
N GLY A 63 11.11 4.13 2.90
CA GLY A 63 10.52 2.84 2.52
C GLY A 63 11.55 1.80 2.07
N LEU A 64 11.08 0.57 1.90
CA LEU A 64 11.89 -0.58 1.48
C LEU A 64 11.42 -1.05 0.10
N GLU A 65 12.34 -1.27 -0.83
CA GLU A 65 12.02 -1.95 -2.08
C GLU A 65 11.75 -3.43 -1.81
N VAL A 66 10.58 -3.92 -2.20
CA VAL A 66 10.18 -5.32 -2.05
C VAL A 66 9.47 -5.83 -3.30
N ARG A 67 9.41 -7.14 -3.45
CA ARG A 67 8.57 -7.83 -4.44
C ARG A 67 7.42 -8.51 -3.73
N LEU A 68 6.20 -8.28 -4.23
CA LEU A 68 5.03 -9.02 -3.77
C LEU A 68 4.95 -10.36 -4.50
N ASN A 69 4.46 -11.40 -3.82
CA ASN A 69 4.24 -12.69 -4.48
C ASN A 69 3.27 -12.53 -5.67
N LYS A 70 3.60 -13.15 -6.81
CA LYS A 70 2.86 -13.07 -8.09
C LYS A 70 2.80 -11.68 -8.73
N VAL A 71 3.59 -10.70 -8.28
CA VAL A 71 3.72 -9.38 -8.92
C VAL A 71 5.11 -9.28 -9.55
N PRO A 72 5.23 -9.07 -10.88
CA PRO A 72 6.50 -9.18 -11.61
C PRO A 72 7.39 -7.93 -11.53
N PHE A 73 7.03 -6.95 -10.71
CA PHE A 73 7.75 -5.69 -10.54
C PHE A 73 7.94 -5.38 -9.06
N ALA A 74 8.95 -4.57 -8.75
CA ALA A 74 9.21 -4.10 -7.40
C ALA A 74 8.20 -3.01 -7.00
N VAL A 75 7.90 -2.96 -5.70
CA VAL A 75 7.11 -1.91 -5.07
C VAL A 75 7.88 -1.36 -3.89
N ARG A 76 7.55 -0.13 -3.50
CA ARG A 76 8.11 0.51 -2.33
C ARG A 76 7.14 0.34 -1.16
N LEU A 77 7.61 -0.30 -0.11
CA LEU A 77 6.88 -0.63 1.12
C LEU A 77 7.18 0.37 2.21
N PHE A 78 6.14 0.88 2.85
CA PHE A 78 6.21 1.78 3.99
C PHE A 78 5.46 1.15 5.17
N LYS A 79 6.02 1.32 6.36
CA LYS A 79 5.36 1.00 7.62
C LYS A 79 4.83 2.29 8.21
N LEU A 80 3.52 2.44 8.33
CA LEU A 80 2.91 3.54 9.06
C LEU A 80 2.48 3.02 10.42
N VAL A 81 2.75 3.78 11.49
CA VAL A 81 2.37 3.45 12.85
C VAL A 81 1.43 4.54 13.33
N ALA A 82 0.18 4.18 13.59
CA ALA A 82 -0.81 5.09 14.13
C ALA A 82 -0.51 5.40 15.61
N SER A 83 -1.08 6.49 16.13
CA SER A 83 -0.85 6.92 17.52
C SER A 83 -1.29 5.89 18.58
N ASN A 84 -2.20 4.98 18.22
CA ASN A 84 -2.66 3.87 19.07
C ASN A 84 -1.77 2.60 18.94
N GLY A 85 -0.71 2.64 18.13
CA GLY A 85 0.20 1.52 17.90
C GLY A 85 -0.20 0.59 16.75
N ASP A 86 -1.34 0.81 16.09
CA ASP A 86 -1.71 0.04 14.90
C ASP A 86 -0.73 0.25 13.76
N ILE A 87 -0.38 -0.84 13.08
CA ILE A 87 0.55 -0.83 11.96
C ILE A 87 -0.25 -0.95 10.66
N GLU A 88 -0.09 0.04 9.79
CA GLU A 88 -0.60 -0.01 8.42
C GLU A 88 0.55 -0.10 7.44
N TRP A 89 0.57 -1.17 6.65
CA TRP A 89 1.57 -1.38 5.62
C TRP A 89 1.07 -0.84 4.29
N VAL A 90 1.79 0.16 3.76
CA VAL A 90 1.43 0.83 2.51
C VAL A 90 2.45 0.48 1.42
N VAL A 91 1.96 0.16 0.22
CA VAL A 91 2.81 -0.07 -0.96
C VAL A 91 2.45 0.84 -2.11
N THR A 92 3.47 1.17 -2.91
CA THR A 92 3.33 1.94 -4.15
C THR A 92 4.32 1.48 -5.21
N ASN A 93 3.97 1.64 -6.48
CA ASN A 93 4.91 1.52 -7.60
C ASN A 93 5.65 2.84 -7.91
N ASN A 94 5.52 3.87 -7.06
CA ASN A 94 6.24 5.14 -7.22
C ASN A 94 7.61 5.08 -6.52
N PHE A 95 8.67 5.25 -7.31
CA PHE A 95 10.06 5.26 -6.85
C PHE A 95 10.71 6.65 -6.88
N ALA A 96 9.91 7.73 -6.96
CA ALA A 96 10.43 9.09 -6.90
C ALA A 96 11.30 9.29 -5.65
N PHE A 97 12.46 9.93 -5.80
CA PHE A 97 13.39 10.18 -4.69
C PHE A 97 12.76 11.08 -3.60
N THR A 98 11.80 11.91 -3.99
CA THR A 98 11.03 12.78 -3.10
C THR A 98 9.98 12.05 -2.27
N LEU A 99 9.74 10.76 -2.54
CA LEU A 99 8.74 9.99 -1.82
C LEU A 99 9.28 9.60 -0.44
N THR A 100 8.71 10.24 0.59
CA THR A 100 9.00 9.99 1.99
C THR A 100 7.82 9.32 2.69
N GLN A 101 8.09 8.70 3.85
CA GLN A 101 7.06 8.13 4.71
C GLN A 101 5.98 9.15 5.09
N GLN A 102 6.35 10.40 5.36
CA GLN A 102 5.41 11.49 5.68
C GLN A 102 4.48 11.80 4.50
N LEU A 103 4.99 11.81 3.27
CA LEU A 103 4.16 12.03 2.08
C LEU A 103 3.21 10.85 1.85
N VAL A 104 3.68 9.63 2.11
CA VAL A 104 2.86 8.41 2.03
C VAL A 104 1.76 8.44 3.10
N GLU A 105 2.08 8.85 4.32
CA GLU A 105 1.11 9.04 5.40
C GLU A 105 0.05 10.08 5.02
N ALA A 106 0.46 11.26 4.54
CA ALA A 106 -0.47 12.30 4.09
C ALA A 106 -1.38 11.81 2.94
N THR A 107 -0.82 11.07 1.98
CA THR A 107 -1.56 10.48 0.86
C THR A 107 -2.56 9.43 1.36
N THR A 108 -2.14 8.58 2.31
CA THR A 108 -2.99 7.54 2.89
C THR A 108 -4.11 8.12 3.74
N ARG A 109 -3.89 9.25 4.42
CA ARG A 109 -4.92 9.97 5.16
C ARG A 109 -6.08 10.45 4.28
N VAL A 110 -5.80 10.85 3.02
CA VAL A 110 -6.85 11.19 2.05
C VAL A 110 -7.72 9.97 1.73
N ARG A 111 -7.13 8.77 1.64
CA ARG A 111 -7.88 7.53 1.46
C ARG A 111 -8.80 7.26 2.66
N TRP A 112 -8.32 7.45 3.90
CA TRP A 112 -9.16 7.23 5.08
C TRP A 112 -10.42 8.10 5.08
N GLN A 113 -10.37 9.33 4.58
CA GLN A 113 -11.57 10.18 4.45
C GLN A 113 -12.63 9.57 3.53
N VAL A 114 -12.21 8.88 2.46
CA VAL A 114 -13.11 8.18 1.54
C VAL A 114 -13.66 6.90 2.18
N GLU A 115 -12.85 6.18 2.96
CA GLU A 115 -13.29 4.97 3.67
C GLU A 115 -14.27 5.29 4.80
N GLU A 116 -14.04 6.36 5.56
CA GLU A 116 -14.97 6.84 6.59
C GLU A 116 -16.30 7.28 5.98
N PHE A 117 -16.28 7.89 4.78
CA PHE A 117 -17.49 8.17 4.01
C PHE A 117 -18.23 6.87 3.63
N HIS A 118 -17.53 5.86 3.11
CA HIS A 118 -18.14 4.56 2.79
C HIS A 118 -18.68 3.82 4.02
N ARG A 119 -17.98 3.89 5.16
CA ARG A 119 -18.41 3.29 6.43
C ARG A 119 -19.66 3.99 6.96
N SER A 120 -19.65 5.31 6.99
CA SER A 120 -20.82 6.13 7.39
C SER A 120 -22.01 5.87 6.46
N PHE A 121 -21.77 5.76 5.16
CA PHE A 121 -22.82 5.47 4.17
C PHE A 121 -23.41 4.06 4.36
N LYS A 122 -22.58 3.04 4.58
CA LYS A 122 -23.06 1.67 4.87
C LYS A 122 -23.88 1.60 6.15
N GLN A 123 -23.43 2.31 7.19
CA GLN A 123 -24.12 2.38 8.48
C GLN A 123 -25.47 3.13 8.39
N LEU A 124 -25.56 4.18 7.57
CA LEU A 124 -26.77 4.98 7.39
C LEU A 124 -27.80 4.34 6.43
N THR A 125 -27.34 3.57 5.45
CA THR A 125 -28.23 2.98 4.43
C THR A 125 -28.67 1.55 4.75
N GLY A 126 -28.16 0.95 5.82
CA GLY A 126 -28.53 -0.43 6.18
C GLY A 126 -28.16 -1.46 5.11
N ALA A 127 -27.17 -1.16 4.26
CA ALA A 127 -26.65 -2.07 3.23
C ALA A 127 -25.89 -3.30 3.82
N GLU A 128 -26.00 -3.50 5.13
CA GLU A 128 -25.72 -4.75 5.82
C GLU A 128 -27.04 -5.53 6.00
N LYS A 129 -27.60 -6.02 4.88
CA LYS A 129 -28.35 -7.28 4.79
C LYS A 129 -28.13 -7.90 3.42
#